data_AF-A0A9E2A6B9-F1
#
_entry.id   AF-A0A9E2A6B9-F1
#
_cell.length_a   1.000
_cell.length_b   1.000
_cell.length_c   1.000
_cell.angle_alpha   90.00
_cell.angle_beta   90.00
_cell.angle_gamma   90.00
#
_symmetry.space_group_name_H-M   'P 1'
#
loop_
_entity.id
_entity.type
_entity.pdbx_description
1 polymer ?
#
loop_
_entity_poly.entity_id
_entity_poly.type
_entity_poly.pdbx_seq_one_letter_code
_entity_poly.pdbx_strand_id
1 'polypeptide(L)'
;MDALIIFGETVLGMLIDVLPIAAILIGFQVFILRRPIHHPGRVIFGLILVLFGLALFLQGLELALFPLGRLMAEQLTLPSFILGEGVEAITAFTWSDYLWVYIFAAAIGFATTVAEPALLAVALKASEVSGDTLNPWGLR
;
A
#
# COMPACT_ATOMS: atom_id res chain seq x y z
N MET A 1 15.53 25.78 0.51
CA MET A 1 14.96 25.67 1.87
C MET A 1 13.64 24.90 1.86
N ASP A 2 12.88 24.96 0.77
CA ASP A 2 11.55 24.34 0.64
C ASP A 2 11.58 22.81 0.69
N ALA A 3 12.58 22.16 0.09
CA ALA A 3 12.72 20.70 0.13
C ALA A 3 12.89 20.14 1.56
N LEU A 4 13.53 20.90 2.46
CA LEU A 4 13.73 20.47 3.85
C LEU A 4 12.43 20.61 4.67
N ILE A 5 11.62 21.62 4.35
CA ILE A 5 10.32 21.84 4.97
C ILE A 5 9.33 20.77 4.52
N ILE A 6 9.27 20.48 3.21
CA ILE A 6 8.43 19.41 2.64
C ILE A 6 8.80 18.07 3.26
N PHE A 7 10.08 17.73 3.32
CA PHE A 7 10.52 16.48 3.95
C PHE A 7 10.14 16.42 5.44
N GLY A 8 10.26 17.54 6.16
CA GLY A 8 9.84 17.64 7.56
C GLY A 8 8.34 17.42 7.75
N GLU A 9 7.50 17.99 6.89
CA GLU A 9 6.05 17.77 6.88
C GLU A 9 5.70 16.31 6.58
N THR A 10 6.36 15.68 5.60
CA THR A 10 6.14 14.26 5.27
C THR A 10 6.50 13.36 6.45
N VAL A 11 7.62 13.62 7.13
CA VAL A 11 8.04 12.85 8.33
C VAL A 11 7.06 13.05 9.49
N LEU A 12 6.56 14.28 9.68
CA LEU A 12 5.58 14.58 10.72
C LEU A 12 4.24 13.88 10.44
N GLY A 13 3.80 13.86 9.18
CA GLY A 13 2.63 13.12 8.74
C GLY A 13 2.76 11.62 9.03
N MET A 14 3.89 11.01 8.65
CA MET A 14 4.17 9.60 8.94
C MET A 14 4.16 9.28 10.45
N LEU A 15 4.69 10.18 11.28
CA LEU A 15 4.65 10.04 12.73
C LEU A 15 3.21 9.94 13.24
N ILE A 16 2.32 10.80 12.71
CA ILE A 16 0.89 10.78 13.04
C ILE A 16 0.23 9.49 12.55
N ASP A 17 0.57 9.01 11.35
CA ASP A 17 0.01 7.77 10.79
C ASP A 17 0.46 6.50 11.54
N VAL A 18 1.68 6.50 12.07
CA VAL A 18 2.23 5.37 12.85
C VAL A 18 1.72 5.38 14.29
N LEU A 19 1.32 6.54 14.83
CA LEU A 19 0.87 6.69 16.20
C LEU A 19 -0.32 5.78 16.58
N PRO A 20 -1.40 5.63 15.78
CA PRO A 20 -2.48 4.69 16.04
C PRO A 20 -2.00 3.24 16.15
N ILE A 21 -1.10 2.81 15.27
CA ILE A 21 -0.56 1.46 15.26
C ILE A 21 0.27 1.22 16.53
N ALA A 22 1.15 2.17 16.87
CA ALA A 22 1.95 2.12 18.09
C ALA A 22 1.07 2.12 19.34
N ALA A 23 0.01 2.95 19.37
CA ALA A 23 -0.93 3.03 20.47
C ALA A 23 -1.69 1.71 20.66
N ILE A 24 -2.17 1.09 19.59
CA ILE A 24 -2.83 -0.22 19.64
C ILE A 24 -1.85 -1.28 20.15
N LEU A 25 -0.61 -1.32 19.64
CA LEU A 25 0.39 -2.30 20.07
C LEU A 25 0.74 -2.16 21.55
N ILE A 26 1.01 -0.94 22.02
CA ILE A 26 1.30 -0.67 23.43
C ILE A 26 0.08 -0.99 24.29
N GLY A 27 -1.12 -0.60 23.83
CA GLY A 27 -2.37 -0.91 24.50
C GLY A 27 -2.57 -2.42 24.66
N PHE A 28 -2.34 -3.20 23.60
CA PHE A 28 -2.40 -4.66 23.65
C PHE A 28 -1.34 -5.27 24.57
N GLN A 29 -0.11 -4.76 24.55
CA GLN A 29 0.96 -5.25 25.43
C GLN A 29 0.66 -5.01 26.92
N VAL A 30 0.20 -3.81 27.25
CA VAL A 30 -0.01 -3.40 28.65
C VAL A 30 -1.35 -3.91 29.20
N PHE A 31 -2.45 -3.72 28.46
CA PHE A 31 -3.80 -4.04 28.97
C PHE A 31 -4.21 -5.49 28.73
N ILE A 32 -3.93 -6.06 27.55
CA ILE A 32 -4.34 -7.43 27.20
C ILE A 32 -3.29 -8.46 27.63
N LEU A 33 -2.05 -8.31 27.20
CA LEU A 33 -0.97 -9.27 27.48
C LEU A 33 -0.38 -9.12 28.87
N ARG A 34 -0.60 -7.98 29.54
CA ARG A 34 -0.08 -7.64 30.88
C ARG A 34 1.43 -7.86 31.02
N ARG A 35 2.19 -7.64 29.93
CA ARG A 35 3.65 -7.78 29.92
C ARG A 35 4.29 -6.40 29.77
N PRO A 36 5.27 -6.04 30.62
CA PRO A 36 6.03 -4.81 30.42
C PRO A 36 6.90 -4.91 29.16
N ILE A 37 7.12 -3.78 28.49
CA ILE A 37 7.97 -3.70 27.30
C ILE A 37 9.42 -4.03 27.71
N HIS A 38 9.94 -5.14 27.20
CA HIS A 38 11.34 -5.53 27.38
C HIS A 38 12.25 -4.60 26.57
N HIS A 39 13.21 -3.94 27.23
CA HIS A 39 14.20 -3.04 26.60
C HIS A 39 13.59 -1.84 25.83
N PRO A 40 12.91 -0.89 26.51
CA PRO A 40 12.25 0.24 25.86
C PRO A 40 13.20 1.09 25.00
N GLY A 41 14.46 1.26 25.40
CA GLY A 41 15.45 2.00 24.62
C GLY A 41 15.75 1.37 23.25
N ARG A 42 15.78 0.03 23.16
CA ARG A 42 15.96 -0.67 21.87
C ARG A 42 14.73 -0.52 20.98
N VAL A 43 13.53 -0.55 21.58
CA VAL A 43 12.26 -0.36 20.86
C VAL A 43 12.17 1.05 20.26
N ILE A 44 12.49 2.08 21.05
CA ILE A 44 12.49 3.48 20.56
C ILE A 44 13.50 3.66 19.44
N PHE A 45 14.72 3.13 19.59
CA PHE A 45 15.73 3.22 18.55
C PHE A 45 15.29 2.50 17.26
N GLY A 46 14.71 1.30 17.39
CA GLY A 46 14.12 0.58 16.26
C GLY A 46 13.00 1.37 15.58
N LEU A 47 12.11 2.00 16.37
CA LEU A 47 11.04 2.83 15.85
C LEU A 47 11.58 4.02 15.04
N ILE A 48 12.63 4.69 15.53
CA ILE A 48 13.27 5.80 14.80
C ILE A 48 13.85 5.31 13.47
N LEU A 49 14.55 4.17 13.47
CA LEU A 49 15.09 3.57 12.24
C LEU A 49 13.97 3.18 11.25
N VAL A 50 12.85 2.65 11.73
CA VAL A 50 11.68 2.32 10.91
C VAL A 50 11.07 3.58 10.30
N LEU A 51 10.88 4.65 11.08
CA LEU A 51 10.37 5.93 10.57
C LEU A 51 11.28 6.51 9.50
N PHE A 52 12.59 6.47 9.71
CA PHE A 52 13.55 6.94 8.72
C PHE A 52 13.53 6.08 7.44
N GLY A 53 13.46 4.75 7.59
CA GLY A 53 13.33 3.82 6.48
C GLY A 53 12.04 4.03 5.70
N LEU A 54 10.90 4.21 6.39
CA LEU A 54 9.61 4.50 5.77
C LEU A 54 9.64 5.84 5.03
N ALA A 55 10.28 6.86 5.61
CA ALA A 55 10.43 8.16 4.96
C ALA A 55 11.22 8.09 3.65
N LEU A 56 12.38 7.43 3.67
CA LEU A 56 13.17 7.21 2.46
C LEU A 56 12.45 6.32 1.44
N PHE A 57 11.74 5.30 1.90
CA PHE A 57 10.96 4.42 1.05
C PHE A 57 9.83 5.17 0.34
N LEU A 58 9.04 5.96 1.08
CA LEU A 58 7.94 6.75 0.50
C LEU A 58 8.46 7.79 -0.48
N GLN A 59 9.56 8.47 -0.14
CA GLN A 59 10.22 9.41 -1.06
C GLN A 59 10.68 8.71 -2.35
N GLY A 60 11.23 7.50 -2.24
CA GLY A 60 11.62 6.69 -3.40
C GLY A 60 10.43 6.29 -4.28
N LEU A 61 9.30 5.90 -3.67
CA LEU A 61 8.06 5.61 -4.40
C LEU A 61 7.52 6.85 -5.12
N GLU A 62 7.54 8.00 -4.48
CA GLU A 62 7.07 9.26 -5.06
C GLU A 62 7.90 9.72 -6.26
N LEU A 63 9.21 9.45 -6.24
CA LEU A 63 10.11 9.77 -7.34
C LEU A 63 10.04 8.76 -8.50
N ALA A 64 9.75 7.48 -8.22
CA ALA A 64 9.83 6.42 -9.22
C ALA A 64 8.48 5.81 -9.60
N LEU A 65 7.77 5.22 -8.63
CA LEU A 65 6.60 4.38 -8.91
C LEU A 65 5.31 5.19 -9.08
N PHE A 66 5.11 6.23 -8.28
CA PHE A 66 3.91 7.08 -8.37
C PHE A 66 3.80 7.88 -9.67
N PRO A 67 4.89 8.47 -10.22
CA PRO A 67 4.83 9.13 -11.52
C PRO A 67 4.42 8.16 -12.63
N LEU A 68 4.96 6.94 -12.61
CA LEU A 68 4.58 5.89 -13.55
C LEU A 68 3.09 5.54 -13.42
N GLY A 69 2.59 5.37 -12.20
CA GLY A 69 1.17 5.11 -11.95
C GLY A 69 0.26 6.25 -12.43
N ARG A 70 0.64 7.51 -12.22
CA ARG A 70 -0.11 8.69 -12.70
C ARG A 70 -0.16 8.74 -14.22
N LEU A 71 0.96 8.52 -14.90
CA LEU A 71 1.01 8.47 -16.37
C LEU A 71 0.12 7.36 -16.93
N MET A 72 0.12 6.18 -16.31
CA MET A 72 -0.78 5.09 -16.72
C MET A 72 -2.26 5.46 -16.52
N ALA A 73 -2.60 6.06 -15.38
CA ALA A 73 -3.97 6.49 -15.11
C ALA A 73 -4.44 7.58 -16.09
N GLU A 74 -3.58 8.55 -16.40
CA GLU A 74 -3.84 9.56 -17.42
C GLU A 74 -4.09 8.89 -18.78
N GLN A 75 -3.21 8.00 -19.22
CA GLN A 75 -3.35 7.29 -20.50
C GLN A 75 -4.65 6.49 -20.60
N LEU A 76 -5.07 5.82 -19.53
CA LEU A 76 -6.32 5.04 -19.49
C LEU A 76 -7.59 5.91 -19.43
N THR A 77 -7.46 7.19 -19.08
CA THR A 77 -8.58 8.16 -19.01
C THR A 77 -8.60 9.15 -20.17
N LEU A 78 -7.65 9.05 -21.11
CA LEU A 78 -7.58 9.95 -22.26
C LEU A 78 -8.84 9.80 -23.14
N PRO A 79 -9.50 10.91 -23.51
CA PRO A 79 -10.68 10.86 -24.40
C PRO A 79 -10.37 10.21 -25.75
N SER A 80 -9.17 10.45 -26.29
CA SER A 80 -8.70 9.83 -27.54
C SER A 80 -8.53 8.31 -27.43
N PHE A 81 -8.15 7.80 -26.24
CA PHE A 81 -8.03 6.37 -25.97
C PHE A 81 -9.41 5.70 -25.82
N ILE A 82 -10.37 6.39 -25.20
CA ILE A 82 -11.71 5.84 -24.91
C ILE A 82 -12.65 5.94 -26.12
N LEU A 83 -12.65 7.06 -26.86
CA LEU A 83 -13.63 7.38 -27.89
C LEU A 83 -13.12 7.22 -29.33
N GLY A 84 -11.81 7.00 -29.52
CA GLY A 84 -11.16 6.90 -30.83
C GLY A 84 -10.73 8.26 -31.42
N GLU A 85 -9.80 8.24 -32.38
CA GLU A 85 -9.26 9.45 -33.01
C GLU A 85 -10.37 10.24 -33.75
N GLY A 86 -10.67 11.46 -33.29
CA GLY A 86 -11.59 12.40 -33.96
C GLY A 86 -12.75 12.96 -33.12
N VAL A 87 -12.90 12.55 -31.86
CA VAL A 87 -13.94 13.08 -30.97
C VAL A 87 -13.37 14.19 -30.07
N GLU A 88 -13.61 15.44 -30.43
CA GLU A 88 -13.07 16.62 -29.72
C GLU A 88 -13.85 17.05 -28.48
N ALA A 89 -15.07 16.52 -28.27
CA ALA A 89 -15.92 16.93 -27.16
C ALA A 89 -16.67 15.74 -26.51
N ILE A 90 -16.38 15.52 -25.22
CA ILE A 90 -17.18 14.64 -24.35
C ILE A 90 -18.50 15.37 -24.06
N THR A 91 -19.60 14.86 -24.61
CA THR A 91 -20.94 15.46 -24.41
C THR A 91 -21.65 14.92 -23.18
N ALA A 92 -21.31 13.70 -22.73
CA ALA A 92 -21.75 13.13 -21.46
C ALA A 92 -20.77 12.02 -21.01
N PHE A 93 -20.46 11.97 -19.72
CA PHE A 93 -19.71 10.86 -19.14
C PHE A 93 -20.64 9.68 -18.87
N THR A 94 -20.26 8.50 -19.34
CA THR A 94 -20.95 7.23 -19.04
C THR A 94 -20.03 6.33 -18.21
N TRP A 95 -20.60 5.51 -17.32
CA TRP A 95 -19.83 4.59 -16.48
C TRP A 95 -18.92 3.63 -17.27
N SER A 96 -19.28 3.33 -18.52
CA SER A 96 -18.50 2.53 -19.47
C SER A 96 -17.16 3.15 -19.85
N ASP A 97 -17.04 4.48 -19.80
CA ASP A 97 -15.84 5.21 -20.21
C ASP A 97 -14.67 4.92 -19.25
N TYR A 98 -14.99 4.53 -18.02
CA TYR A 98 -14.02 4.15 -16.99
C TYR A 98 -13.72 2.65 -16.92
N LEU A 99 -14.24 1.85 -17.86
CA LEU A 99 -14.07 0.38 -17.84
C LEU A 99 -12.60 -0.03 -17.73
N TRP A 100 -11.71 0.63 -18.49
CA TRP A 100 -10.27 0.35 -18.47
C TRP A 100 -9.61 0.70 -17.13
N VAL A 101 -10.08 1.76 -16.47
CA VAL A 101 -9.62 2.12 -15.12
C VAL A 101 -10.05 1.05 -14.12
N TYR A 102 -11.28 0.53 -14.22
CA TYR A 102 -11.74 -0.55 -13.35
C TYR A 102 -10.97 -1.85 -13.56
N ILE A 103 -10.70 -2.24 -14.81
CA ILE A 103 -9.89 -3.43 -15.11
C ILE A 103 -8.46 -3.26 -14.59
N PHE A 104 -7.86 -2.09 -14.78
CA PHE A 104 -6.52 -1.80 -14.28
C PHE A 104 -6.47 -1.84 -12.74
N ALA A 105 -7.42 -1.18 -12.07
CA ALA A 105 -7.52 -1.20 -10.61
C ALA A 105 -7.73 -2.63 -10.07
N ALA A 106 -8.58 -3.44 -10.72
CA ALA A 106 -8.78 -4.84 -10.37
C ALA A 106 -7.49 -5.66 -10.56
N ALA A 107 -6.77 -5.47 -11.67
CA ALA A 107 -5.53 -6.19 -11.96
C ALA A 107 -4.41 -5.82 -10.97
N ILE A 108 -4.23 -4.54 -10.65
CA ILE A 108 -3.24 -4.08 -9.66
C ILE A 108 -3.63 -4.58 -8.26
N GLY A 109 -4.89 -4.47 -7.86
CA GLY A 109 -5.36 -4.97 -6.56
C GLY A 109 -5.21 -6.49 -6.41
N PHE A 110 -5.47 -7.24 -7.49
CA PHE A 110 -5.22 -8.68 -7.53
C PHE A 110 -3.70 -8.97 -7.44
N ALA A 111 -2.88 -8.27 -8.22
CA ALA A 111 -1.43 -8.44 -8.19
C ALA A 111 -0.83 -8.15 -6.81
N THR A 112 -1.29 -7.10 -6.10
CA THR A 112 -0.82 -6.79 -4.74
C THR A 112 -1.19 -7.87 -3.74
N THR A 113 -2.38 -8.46 -3.86
CA THR A 113 -2.84 -9.58 -3.01
C THR A 113 -1.98 -10.82 -3.26
N VAL A 114 -1.74 -11.19 -4.52
CA VAL A 114 -0.90 -12.34 -4.88
C VAL A 114 0.57 -12.14 -4.47
N ALA A 115 1.05 -10.90 -4.52
CA ALA A 115 2.41 -10.54 -4.12
C ALA A 115 2.59 -10.47 -2.59
N GLU A 116 1.50 -10.48 -1.81
CA GLU A 116 1.56 -10.29 -0.36
C GLU A 116 2.15 -11.53 0.35
N PRO A 117 3.31 -11.42 1.03
CA PRO A 117 3.94 -12.57 1.68
C PRO A 117 3.11 -13.19 2.81
N ALA A 118 2.25 -12.38 3.45
CA ALA A 118 1.38 -12.84 4.53
C ALA A 118 0.34 -13.85 4.03
N LEU A 119 -0.28 -13.59 2.86
CA LEU A 119 -1.26 -14.51 2.27
C LEU A 119 -0.60 -15.81 1.81
N LEU A 120 0.61 -15.74 1.25
CA LEU A 120 1.39 -16.93 0.95
C LEU A 120 1.66 -17.77 2.20
N ALA A 121 2.04 -17.15 3.32
CA ALA A 121 2.28 -17.86 4.57
C ALA A 121 1.02 -18.55 5.11
N VAL A 122 -0.13 -17.88 5.03
CA VAL A 122 -1.43 -18.46 5.43
C VAL A 122 -1.84 -19.61 4.51
N ALA A 123 -1.69 -19.46 3.19
CA ALA A 123 -2.01 -20.51 2.22
C ALA A 123 -1.14 -21.77 2.41
N LEU A 124 0.16 -21.59 2.70
CA LEU A 124 1.06 -22.68 3.04
C LEU A 124 0.64 -23.38 4.34
N LYS A 125 0.27 -22.61 5.37
CA LYS A 125 -0.19 -23.19 6.64
C LYS A 125 -1.52 -23.93 6.49
N ALA A 126 -2.43 -23.43 5.66
CA ALA A 126 -3.70 -24.09 5.36
C ALA A 126 -3.49 -25.44 4.66
N SER A 127 -2.57 -25.52 3.69
CA SER A 127 -2.18 -26.78 3.03
C SER A 127 -1.65 -27.79 4.04
N GLU A 128 -0.70 -27.39 4.89
CA GLU A 128 -0.08 -28.25 5.90
C GLU A 128 -1.12 -28.82 6.89
N VAL A 129 -2.06 -27.99 7.37
CA VAL A 129 -3.11 -28.42 8.31
C VAL A 129 -4.17 -29.28 7.63
N SER A 130 -4.39 -29.12 6.32
CA SER A 130 -5.35 -29.91 5.53
C SER A 130 -4.80 -31.26 5.05
N GLY A 131 -3.56 -31.62 5.42
CA GLY A 131 -2.91 -32.84 4.93
C GLY A 131 -2.63 -32.81 3.43
N ASP A 132 -2.22 -31.66 2.89
CA ASP A 132 -1.90 -31.42 1.47
C ASP A 132 -3.05 -31.64 0.48
N THR A 133 -4.29 -31.62 0.98
CA THR A 133 -5.50 -31.70 0.13
C THR A 133 -5.83 -30.37 -0.55
N LEU A 134 -5.47 -29.24 0.07
CA LEU A 134 -5.65 -27.90 -0.48
C LEU A 134 -4.38 -27.42 -1.19
N ASN A 135 -4.49 -27.04 -2.46
CA ASN A 135 -3.36 -26.48 -3.19
C ASN A 135 -3.10 -25.00 -2.78
N PRO A 136 -1.90 -24.65 -2.28
CA PRO A 136 -1.53 -23.27 -1.94
C PRO A 136 -1.65 -22.25 -3.09
N TRP A 137 -1.68 -22.69 -4.35
CA TRP A 137 -1.87 -21.82 -5.51
C TRP A 137 -3.33 -21.39 -5.73
N GLY A 138 -4.31 -22.17 -5.28
CA GLY A 138 -5.74 -21.81 -5.44
C GLY A 138 -6.28 -20.90 -4.34
N LEU A 139 -5.50 -20.64 -3.30
CA LEU A 139 -5.85 -19.83 -2.13
C LEU A 139 -5.23 -18.41 -2.13
N ARG A 140 -4.46 -18.07 -3.17
CA ARG A 140 -3.75 -16.79 -3.30
C ARG A 140 -4.29 -15.97 -4.46
#